data_AF-A0A8H5BUU0-F1
#
_entry.id   AF-A0A8H5BUU0-F1
#
_cell.length_a   1.000
_cell.length_b   1.000
_cell.length_c   1.000
_cell.angle_alpha   90.00
_cell.angle_beta   90.00
_cell.angle_gamma   90.00
#
_symmetry.space_group_name_H-M   'P 1'
#
loop_
_entity.id
_entity.type
_entity.pdbx_description
1 polymer ?
#
loop_
_entity_poly.entity_id
_entity_poly.type
_entity_poly.pdbx_seq_one_letter_code
_entity_poly.pdbx_strand_id
1 'polypeptide(L)'
;MDANKVKAAVFDPDFWKNGCNDSPAFAFDQYTQLYHMSFKDAGSPSPYGHKSSSFFHRQCLKECRERIERRTIKEVQLGAACDDVDDMLELGVRLASATHIAYDDEAAIVWFKKVVGGNFPRQKQAIAASLICAILRRNAAAKGNDNLKDNLEIFVWAEISAMHGLLSHGCFRLARAYEGRFEDVDKPGSPFAKYTHLWKAYRDYCETEGLQPIDMRRCAACKVRPKHRGTLKRCAGDCPKDKKTTYCSIKCQRADWSKHRVWCKLEVVESDSEWTSDSEREDWEYSDDEMMDLPQPSPSTRR
;
A
#
# COMPACT_ATOMS: atom_id res chain seq x y z
N MET A 1 -27.05 -21.52 13.73
CA MET A 1 -26.44 -20.30 13.14
C MET A 1 -24.94 -20.53 13.09
N ASP A 2 -24.46 -21.15 12.02
CA ASP A 2 -23.04 -21.42 11.84
C ASP A 2 -22.34 -20.15 11.36
N ALA A 3 -21.44 -19.66 12.21
CA ALA A 3 -20.59 -18.53 11.88
C ALA A 3 -19.69 -18.92 10.71
N ASN A 4 -19.98 -18.34 9.53
CA ASN A 4 -19.14 -18.39 8.34
C ASN A 4 -17.71 -17.96 8.70
N LYS A 5 -16.83 -18.94 8.94
CA LYS A 5 -15.38 -18.73 8.95
C LYS A 5 -14.96 -18.50 7.51
N VAL A 6 -14.90 -17.23 7.11
CA VAL A 6 -14.16 -16.81 5.92
C VAL A 6 -12.72 -17.30 6.12
N LYS A 7 -12.33 -18.37 5.42
CA LYS A 7 -10.94 -18.81 5.39
C LYS A 7 -10.14 -17.66 4.77
N ALA A 8 -9.24 -17.06 5.54
CA ALA A 8 -8.29 -16.10 5.00
C ALA A 8 -7.61 -16.77 3.79
N ALA A 9 -7.61 -16.10 2.64
CA ALA A 9 -6.92 -16.59 1.46
C ALA A 9 -5.48 -16.93 1.84
N VAL A 10 -5.10 -18.19 1.67
CA VAL A 10 -3.73 -18.64 1.92
C VAL A 10 -2.88 -17.97 0.85
N PHE A 11 -2.00 -17.05 1.26
CA PHE A 11 -1.02 -16.46 0.38
C PHE A 11 -0.06 -17.56 -0.04
N ASP A 12 -0.05 -17.93 -1.32
CA ASP A 12 0.93 -18.84 -1.89
C ASP A 12 2.24 -18.06 -2.12
N PRO A 13 3.30 -18.32 -1.32
CA PRO A 13 4.59 -17.64 -1.49
C PRO A 13 5.27 -17.99 -2.81
N ASP A 14 4.91 -19.11 -3.43
CA ASP A 14 5.48 -19.60 -4.69
C ASP A 14 4.69 -19.17 -5.93
N PHE A 15 3.60 -18.40 -5.75
CA PHE A 15 2.78 -17.84 -6.83
C PHE A 15 3.60 -17.16 -7.96
N TRP A 16 4.76 -16.60 -7.60
CA TRP A 16 5.67 -15.85 -8.47
C TRP A 16 6.62 -16.73 -9.30
N LYS A 17 6.76 -18.01 -8.94
CA LYS A 17 7.71 -18.95 -9.57
C LYS A 17 7.11 -19.72 -10.75
N ASN A 18 5.80 -19.63 -10.94
CA ASN A 18 5.07 -20.35 -11.98
C ASN A 18 5.24 -19.67 -13.35
N GLY A 19 6.47 -19.69 -13.86
CA GLY A 19 6.96 -18.98 -15.05
C GLY A 19 5.88 -18.52 -16.03
N CYS A 20 5.84 -17.23 -16.32
CA CYS A 20 4.77 -16.58 -17.08
C CYS A 20 4.80 -16.87 -18.59
N ASN A 21 5.32 -18.03 -19.02
CA ASN A 21 5.55 -18.33 -20.43
C ASN A 21 4.25 -18.33 -21.26
N ASP A 22 3.09 -18.53 -20.63
CA ASP A 22 1.83 -18.76 -21.35
C ASP A 22 0.84 -17.58 -21.28
N SER A 23 1.13 -16.48 -20.57
CA SER A 23 0.20 -15.33 -20.49
C SER A 23 0.88 -13.98 -20.22
N PRO A 24 0.94 -13.08 -21.22
CA PRO A 24 1.39 -11.70 -21.06
C PRO A 24 0.57 -10.92 -20.00
N ALA A 25 -0.72 -11.23 -19.85
CA ALA A 25 -1.57 -10.61 -18.84
C ALA A 25 -1.14 -10.97 -17.42
N PHE A 26 -0.75 -12.24 -17.19
CA PHE A 26 -0.25 -12.69 -15.90
C PHE A 26 1.11 -12.06 -15.57
N ALA A 27 2.03 -12.04 -16.53
CA ALA A 27 3.32 -11.37 -16.37
C ALA A 27 3.17 -9.87 -16.04
N PHE A 28 2.25 -9.19 -16.73
CA PHE A 28 1.91 -7.81 -16.45
C PHE A 28 1.38 -7.62 -15.03
N ASP A 29 0.53 -8.50 -14.52
CA ASP A 29 0.02 -8.42 -13.15
C ASP A 29 1.13 -8.58 -12.11
N GLN A 30 2.10 -9.49 -12.34
CA GLN A 30 3.25 -9.65 -11.44
C GLN A 30 4.16 -8.41 -11.46
N TYR A 31 4.47 -7.90 -12.66
CA TYR A 31 5.22 -6.66 -12.83
C TYR A 31 4.52 -5.50 -12.12
N THR A 32 3.22 -5.36 -12.36
CA THR A 32 2.35 -4.33 -11.82
C THR A 32 2.31 -4.42 -10.31
N GLN A 33 2.19 -5.62 -9.72
CA GLN A 33 2.24 -5.80 -8.28
C GLN A 33 3.60 -5.42 -7.69
N LEU A 34 4.72 -5.80 -8.30
CA LEU A 34 6.05 -5.39 -7.83
C LEU A 34 6.23 -3.87 -7.92
N TYR A 35 5.75 -3.26 -9.00
CA TYR A 35 5.69 -1.82 -9.19
C TYR A 35 4.80 -1.16 -8.12
N HIS A 36 3.57 -1.63 -7.93
CA HIS A 36 2.66 -1.14 -6.89
C HIS A 36 3.25 -1.27 -5.49
N MET A 37 3.93 -2.36 -5.17
CA MET A 37 4.61 -2.51 -3.88
C MET A 37 5.69 -1.43 -3.68
N SER A 38 6.28 -0.95 -4.76
CA SER A 38 7.24 0.16 -4.76
C SER A 38 6.60 1.55 -4.83
N PHE A 39 5.38 1.71 -5.34
CA PHE A 39 4.84 3.04 -5.69
C PHE A 39 3.42 3.38 -5.21
N LYS A 40 2.59 2.41 -4.79
CA LYS A 40 1.15 2.63 -4.54
C LYS A 40 0.86 3.65 -3.42
N ASP A 41 1.73 3.70 -2.42
CA ASP A 41 1.64 4.64 -1.28
C ASP A 41 2.92 5.49 -1.13
N ALA A 42 3.77 5.54 -2.16
CA ALA A 42 4.79 6.58 -2.20
C ALA A 42 4.02 7.88 -2.40
N GLY A 43 3.58 8.48 -1.29
CA GLY A 43 2.95 9.78 -1.25
C GLY A 43 3.91 10.73 -1.94
N SER A 44 3.67 10.94 -3.22
CA SER A 44 4.35 11.95 -4.00
C SER A 44 4.14 13.24 -3.23
N PRO A 45 5.18 13.86 -2.68
CA PRO A 45 5.11 15.25 -2.30
C PRO A 45 5.13 16.02 -3.62
N SER A 46 3.98 16.07 -4.28
CA SER A 46 3.76 16.78 -5.53
C SER A 46 2.43 17.51 -5.42
N PRO A 47 2.29 18.74 -5.98
CA PRO A 47 1.20 19.70 -5.75
C PRO A 47 -0.24 19.24 -6.06
N TYR A 48 -0.47 17.95 -6.31
CA TYR A 48 -1.73 17.44 -6.81
C TYR A 48 -2.33 16.45 -5.80
N GLY A 49 -3.27 16.95 -4.99
CA GLY A 49 -3.92 16.20 -3.90
C GLY A 49 -4.63 14.90 -4.31
N HIS A 50 -5.26 14.25 -3.32
CA HIS A 50 -5.83 12.88 -3.32
C HIS A 50 -6.63 12.40 -4.55
N LYS A 51 -7.04 13.28 -5.47
CA LYS A 51 -7.73 12.90 -6.73
C LYS A 51 -6.78 12.63 -7.91
N SER A 52 -5.54 13.14 -7.88
CA SER A 52 -4.60 13.05 -9.02
C SER A 52 -3.85 11.71 -9.11
N SER A 53 -3.66 11.03 -7.98
CA SER A 53 -2.83 9.83 -7.91
C SER A 53 -3.37 8.70 -8.78
N SER A 54 -4.69 8.61 -8.98
CA SER A 54 -5.31 7.54 -9.79
C SER A 54 -5.03 7.67 -11.30
N PHE A 55 -4.88 8.88 -11.83
CA PHE A 55 -4.67 9.09 -13.27
C PHE A 55 -3.22 8.79 -13.63
N PHE A 56 -2.27 9.43 -12.97
CA PHE A 56 -0.84 9.18 -13.18
C PHE A 56 -0.49 7.72 -12.96
N HIS A 57 -1.05 7.12 -11.92
CA HIS A 57 -0.85 5.71 -11.67
C HIS A 57 -1.37 4.82 -12.81
N ARG A 58 -2.59 5.06 -13.32
CA ARG A 58 -3.14 4.35 -14.48
C ARG A 58 -2.29 4.56 -15.74
N GLN A 59 -1.80 5.78 -15.95
CA GLN A 59 -0.93 6.10 -17.08
C GLN A 59 0.41 5.37 -16.98
N CYS A 60 1.05 5.36 -15.81
CA CYS A 60 2.28 4.60 -15.58
C CYS A 60 2.07 3.10 -15.81
N LEU A 61 0.94 2.53 -15.33
CA LEU A 61 0.61 1.13 -15.60
C LEU A 61 0.43 0.85 -17.09
N LYS A 62 -0.23 1.75 -17.82
CA LYS A 62 -0.40 1.65 -19.26
C LYS A 62 0.96 1.69 -19.98
N GLU A 63 1.83 2.62 -19.62
CA GLU A 63 3.18 2.73 -20.20
C GLU A 63 4.04 1.50 -19.89
N CYS A 64 4.00 1.00 -18.66
CA CYS A 64 4.68 -0.25 -18.29
C CYS A 64 4.15 -1.43 -19.10
N ARG A 65 2.83 -1.52 -19.30
CA ARG A 65 2.21 -2.56 -20.13
C ARG A 65 2.73 -2.49 -21.55
N GLU A 66 2.63 -1.32 -22.17
CA GLU A 66 3.07 -1.12 -23.55
C GLU A 66 4.56 -1.43 -23.72
N ARG A 67 5.41 -1.09 -22.74
CA ARG A 67 6.85 -1.44 -22.77
C ARG A 67 7.06 -2.95 -22.73
N ILE A 68 6.37 -3.67 -21.84
CA ILE A 68 6.49 -5.13 -21.72
C ILE A 68 6.02 -5.82 -23.01
N GLU A 69 4.90 -5.37 -23.58
CA GLU A 69 4.32 -5.93 -24.79
C GLU A 69 5.14 -5.63 -26.04
N ARG A 70 5.71 -4.43 -26.17
CA ARG A 70 6.44 -4.02 -27.38
C ARG A 70 7.90 -4.44 -27.39
N ARG A 71 8.57 -4.46 -26.23
CA ARG A 71 10.02 -4.71 -26.15
C ARG A 71 10.32 -6.17 -25.84
N THR A 72 11.14 -6.77 -26.69
CA THR A 72 11.66 -8.11 -26.48
C THR A 72 12.67 -8.13 -25.34
N ILE A 73 12.82 -9.28 -24.67
CA ILE A 73 13.82 -9.44 -23.61
C ILE A 73 15.25 -9.19 -24.12
N LYS A 74 15.55 -9.52 -25.40
CA LYS A 74 16.87 -9.30 -26.01
C LYS A 74 17.21 -7.82 -26.13
N GLU A 75 16.25 -6.98 -26.52
CA GLU A 75 16.45 -5.53 -26.61
C GLU A 75 16.68 -4.91 -25.23
N VAL A 76 15.93 -5.35 -24.22
CA VAL A 76 16.10 -4.90 -22.83
C VAL A 76 17.47 -5.34 -22.27
N GLN A 77 17.89 -6.58 -22.54
CA GLN A 77 19.22 -7.07 -22.15
C GLN A 77 20.36 -6.29 -22.82
N LEU A 78 20.22 -5.97 -24.11
CA LEU A 78 21.20 -5.16 -24.83
C LEU A 78 21.30 -3.75 -24.24
N GLY A 79 20.17 -3.09 -23.99
CA GLY A 79 20.16 -1.76 -23.38
C GLY A 79 20.76 -1.75 -21.97
N ALA A 80 20.40 -2.73 -21.15
CA ALA A 80 20.99 -2.89 -19.81
C ALA A 80 22.51 -3.14 -19.86
N ALA A 81 23.01 -3.85 -20.88
CA ALA A 81 24.44 -4.07 -21.10
C ALA A 81 25.17 -2.79 -21.57
N CYS A 82 24.45 -1.82 -22.13
CA CYS A 82 24.94 -0.50 -22.49
C CYS A 82 24.75 0.54 -21.36
N ASP A 83 24.52 0.09 -20.12
CA ASP A 83 24.26 0.94 -18.94
C ASP A 83 23.05 1.89 -19.11
N ASP A 84 22.07 1.53 -19.94
CA ASP A 84 20.79 2.23 -19.96
C ASP A 84 20.00 1.92 -18.67
N VAL A 85 19.85 2.95 -17.83
CA VAL A 85 19.27 2.79 -16.48
C VAL A 85 17.84 2.26 -16.50
N ASP A 86 17.05 2.64 -17.51
CA ASP A 86 15.66 2.20 -17.60
C ASP A 86 15.58 0.72 -17.97
N ASP A 87 16.46 0.27 -18.85
CA ASP A 87 16.58 -1.14 -19.22
C ASP A 87 17.21 -1.99 -18.11
N MET A 88 18.13 -1.45 -17.32
CA MET A 88 18.64 -2.13 -16.11
C MET A 88 17.52 -2.35 -15.09
N LEU A 89 16.69 -1.33 -14.85
CA LEU A 89 15.53 -1.43 -13.95
C LEU A 89 14.50 -2.42 -14.50
N GLU A 90 14.17 -2.32 -15.79
CA GLU A 90 13.20 -3.20 -16.44
C GLU A 90 13.68 -4.66 -16.43
N LEU A 91 14.95 -4.93 -16.75
CA LEU A 91 15.55 -6.26 -16.71
C LEU A 91 15.46 -6.85 -15.29
N GLY A 92 15.82 -6.08 -14.27
CA GLY A 92 15.71 -6.50 -12.87
C GLY A 92 14.28 -6.85 -12.49
N VAL A 93 13.29 -6.06 -12.93
CA VAL A 93 11.87 -6.37 -12.65
C VAL A 93 11.41 -7.62 -13.40
N ARG A 94 11.81 -7.79 -14.67
CA ARG A 94 11.47 -8.99 -15.46
C ARG A 94 12.03 -10.27 -14.82
N LEU A 95 13.28 -10.23 -14.33
CA LEU A 95 13.91 -11.32 -13.58
C LEU A 95 13.15 -11.64 -12.27
N ALA A 96 12.79 -10.62 -11.49
CA ALA A 96 12.10 -10.79 -10.20
C ALA A 96 10.62 -11.19 -10.30
N SER A 97 10.03 -11.12 -11.50
CA SER A 97 8.63 -11.43 -11.80
C SER A 97 8.44 -12.58 -12.78
N ALA A 98 9.53 -13.18 -13.27
CA ALA A 98 9.51 -14.19 -14.33
C ALA A 98 8.79 -13.73 -15.63
N THR A 99 8.92 -12.44 -15.98
CA THR A 99 8.24 -11.84 -17.14
C THR A 99 9.12 -11.99 -18.39
N HIS A 100 8.76 -12.93 -19.28
CA HIS A 100 9.50 -13.27 -20.51
C HIS A 100 10.96 -13.74 -20.29
N ILE A 101 11.32 -14.06 -19.04
CA ILE A 101 12.62 -14.57 -18.63
C ILE A 101 12.43 -15.48 -17.41
N ALA A 102 13.37 -16.40 -17.18
CA ALA A 102 13.35 -17.24 -15.99
C ALA A 102 13.43 -16.38 -14.71
N TYR A 103 12.72 -16.81 -13.68
CA TYR A 103 12.74 -16.16 -12.36
C TYR A 103 14.15 -16.21 -11.76
N ASP A 104 14.70 -15.06 -11.37
CA ASP A 104 16.00 -14.97 -10.69
C ASP A 104 16.12 -13.68 -9.87
N ASP A 105 15.84 -13.79 -8.57
CA ASP A 105 15.94 -12.65 -7.65
C ASP A 105 17.36 -12.20 -7.39
N GLU A 106 18.33 -13.11 -7.41
CA GLU A 106 19.72 -12.77 -7.14
C GLU A 106 20.27 -11.93 -8.29
N ALA A 107 20.02 -12.36 -9.54
CA ALA A 107 20.35 -11.57 -10.72
C ALA A 107 19.60 -10.24 -10.75
N ALA A 108 18.31 -10.21 -10.39
CA ALA A 108 17.56 -8.96 -10.30
C ALA A 108 18.21 -7.97 -9.31
N ILE A 109 18.57 -8.44 -8.11
CA ILE A 109 19.25 -7.63 -7.09
C ILE A 109 20.59 -7.12 -7.61
N VAL A 110 21.37 -7.92 -8.35
CA VAL A 110 22.64 -7.47 -8.94
C VAL A 110 22.42 -6.28 -9.87
N TRP A 111 21.41 -6.32 -10.74
CA TRP A 111 21.09 -5.21 -11.63
C TRP A 111 20.67 -3.95 -10.86
N PHE A 112 19.80 -4.10 -9.86
CA PHE A 112 19.41 -2.96 -9.03
C PHE A 112 20.58 -2.39 -8.21
N LYS A 113 21.49 -3.23 -7.70
CA LYS A 113 22.70 -2.78 -6.99
C LYS A 113 23.61 -1.96 -7.92
N LYS A 114 23.73 -2.34 -9.20
CA LYS A 114 24.43 -1.53 -10.20
C LYS A 114 23.77 -0.16 -10.39
N VAL A 115 22.44 -0.09 -10.47
CA VAL A 115 21.73 1.20 -10.57
C VAL A 115 21.95 2.07 -9.32
N VAL A 116 21.89 1.50 -8.12
CA VAL A 116 22.14 2.25 -6.88
C VAL A 116 23.59 2.74 -6.78
N GLY A 117 24.56 1.92 -7.16
CA GLY A 117 25.99 2.26 -7.10
C GLY A 117 26.50 3.11 -8.27
N GLY A 118 25.72 3.23 -9.36
CA GLY A 118 26.10 3.98 -10.56
C GLY A 118 25.79 5.47 -10.49
N ASN A 119 26.29 6.23 -11.46
CA ASN A 119 26.05 7.66 -11.61
C ASN A 119 24.74 7.94 -12.37
N PHE A 120 23.62 7.59 -11.76
CA PHE A 120 22.29 7.74 -12.34
C PHE A 120 21.45 8.77 -11.57
N PRO A 121 20.32 9.26 -12.14
CA PRO A 121 19.43 10.16 -11.42
C PRO A 121 18.99 9.57 -10.08
N ARG A 122 18.97 10.39 -9.01
CA ARG A 122 18.63 9.96 -7.64
C ARG A 122 17.29 9.23 -7.57
N GLN A 123 16.32 9.64 -8.37
CA GLN A 123 15.02 8.99 -8.45
C GLN A 123 15.14 7.52 -8.89
N LYS A 124 15.98 7.23 -9.89
CA LYS A 124 16.22 5.86 -10.37
C LYS A 124 16.94 5.01 -9.32
N GLN A 125 17.91 5.60 -8.61
CA GLN A 125 18.57 4.96 -7.47
C GLN A 125 17.58 4.62 -6.35
N ALA A 126 16.67 5.55 -6.02
CA ALA A 126 15.63 5.34 -5.02
C ALA A 126 14.72 4.16 -5.39
N ILE A 127 14.30 4.11 -6.66
CA ILE A 127 13.46 3.03 -7.21
C ILE A 127 14.17 1.68 -7.10
N ALA A 128 15.42 1.60 -7.56
CA ALA A 128 16.21 0.37 -7.47
C ALA A 128 16.36 -0.11 -6.02
N ALA A 129 16.66 0.78 -5.08
CA ALA A 129 16.75 0.45 -3.66
C ALA A 129 15.42 -0.06 -3.09
N SER A 130 14.29 0.57 -3.45
CA SER A 130 12.95 0.10 -3.05
C SER A 130 12.64 -1.29 -3.61
N LEU A 131 13.02 -1.58 -4.87
CA LEU A 131 12.80 -2.88 -5.49
C LEU A 131 13.61 -3.97 -4.78
N ILE A 132 14.88 -3.71 -4.43
CA ILE A 132 15.68 -4.63 -3.61
C ILE A 132 15.00 -4.88 -2.26
N CYS A 133 14.53 -3.82 -1.59
CA CYS A 133 13.79 -3.93 -0.33
C CYS A 133 12.56 -4.84 -0.46
N ALA A 134 11.81 -4.71 -1.56
CA ALA A 134 10.61 -5.52 -1.82
C ALA A 134 10.96 -7.00 -2.03
N ILE A 135 11.98 -7.30 -2.83
CA ILE A 135 12.45 -8.66 -3.12
C ILE A 135 12.95 -9.34 -1.84
N LEU A 136 13.84 -8.69 -1.09
CA LEU A 136 14.39 -9.26 0.14
C LEU A 136 13.29 -9.54 1.17
N ARG A 137 12.28 -8.66 1.28
CA ARG A 137 11.14 -8.88 2.16
C ARG A 137 10.29 -10.06 1.71
N ARG A 138 10.04 -10.21 0.41
CA ARG A 138 9.36 -11.39 -0.15
C ARG A 138 10.13 -12.67 0.19
N ASN A 139 11.45 -12.66 0.03
CA ASN A 139 12.31 -13.81 0.30
C ASN A 139 12.36 -14.17 1.79
N ALA A 140 12.35 -13.17 2.68
CA ALA A 140 12.24 -13.39 4.12
C ALA A 140 10.90 -14.05 4.48
N ALA A 141 9.78 -13.55 3.93
CA ALA A 141 8.44 -14.10 4.16
C ALA A 141 8.31 -15.55 3.65
N ALA A 142 8.84 -15.84 2.45
CA ALA A 142 8.82 -17.18 1.87
C ALA A 142 9.61 -18.21 2.71
N LYS A 143 10.67 -17.77 3.40
CA LYS A 143 11.44 -18.64 4.32
C LYS A 143 10.74 -18.84 5.68
N GLY A 144 9.57 -18.25 5.88
CA GLY A 144 8.93 -18.15 7.20
C GLY A 144 9.78 -17.36 8.20
N ASN A 145 10.81 -16.64 7.72
CA ASN A 145 11.68 -15.85 8.57
C ASN A 145 11.07 -14.46 8.76
N ASP A 146 9.97 -14.45 9.50
CA ASP A 146 9.35 -13.22 10.01
C ASP A 146 10.17 -12.60 11.16
N ASN A 147 11.29 -13.23 11.56
CA ASN A 147 12.29 -12.64 12.43
C ASN A 147 13.10 -11.61 11.65
N LEU A 148 12.41 -10.51 11.47
CA LEU A 148 12.83 -9.26 10.89
C LEU A 148 14.18 -8.75 11.47
N LYS A 149 14.57 -9.10 12.71
CA LYS A 149 15.92 -8.82 13.24
C LYS A 149 17.05 -9.40 12.39
N ASP A 150 16.82 -10.52 11.74
CA ASP A 150 17.82 -11.20 10.91
C ASP A 150 17.95 -10.53 9.53
N ASN A 151 17.07 -9.57 9.21
CA ASN A 151 16.96 -8.94 7.91
C ASN A 151 17.33 -7.45 7.95
N LEU A 152 18.42 -7.10 8.65
CA LEU A 152 18.97 -5.73 8.67
C LEU A 152 19.26 -5.19 7.27
N GLU A 153 19.58 -6.07 6.31
CA GLU A 153 19.79 -5.67 4.92
C GLU A 153 18.54 -5.01 4.31
N ILE A 154 17.33 -5.46 4.64
CA ILE A 154 16.09 -4.84 4.15
C ILE A 154 16.02 -3.37 4.60
N PHE A 155 16.43 -3.06 5.82
CA PHE A 155 16.48 -1.69 6.32
C PHE A 155 17.53 -0.84 5.64
N VAL A 156 18.68 -1.41 5.28
CA VAL A 156 19.71 -0.68 4.52
C VAL A 156 19.12 -0.21 3.19
N TRP A 157 18.42 -1.07 2.46
CA TRP A 157 17.81 -0.69 1.18
C TRP A 157 16.63 0.28 1.35
N ALA A 158 15.81 0.11 2.39
CA ALA A 158 14.76 1.06 2.72
C ALA A 158 15.30 2.45 3.10
N GLU A 159 16.41 2.51 3.85
CA GLU A 159 17.12 3.74 4.18
C GLU A 159 17.66 4.42 2.92
N ILE A 160 18.32 3.67 2.03
CA ILE A 160 18.84 4.23 0.77
C ILE A 160 17.68 4.78 -0.09
N SER A 161 16.58 4.05 -0.20
CA SER A 161 15.37 4.52 -0.91
C SER A 161 14.87 5.85 -0.33
N ALA A 162 14.73 5.92 1.00
CA ALA A 162 14.26 7.12 1.68
C ALA A 162 15.26 8.29 1.60
N MET A 163 16.56 8.01 1.67
CA MET A 163 17.64 8.98 1.50
C MET A 163 17.58 9.65 0.12
N HIS A 164 17.19 8.90 -0.92
CA HIS A 164 16.96 9.44 -2.26
C HIS A 164 15.55 10.00 -2.47
N GLY A 165 14.75 10.14 -1.42
CA GLY A 165 13.45 10.81 -1.43
C GLY A 165 12.25 9.92 -1.77
N LEU A 166 12.41 8.59 -1.77
CA LEU A 166 11.31 7.66 -2.02
C LEU A 166 10.99 6.82 -0.77
N LEU A 167 9.82 7.05 -0.18
CA LEU A 167 9.23 6.13 0.80
C LEU A 167 8.19 5.25 0.09
N SER A 168 8.60 4.08 -0.39
CA SER A 168 7.66 3.14 -1.00
C SER A 168 6.68 2.53 0.00
N HIS A 169 5.59 1.93 -0.50
CA HIS A 169 4.69 1.13 0.33
C HIS A 169 5.43 -0.04 1.01
N GLY A 170 6.42 -0.62 0.32
CA GLY A 170 7.37 -1.59 0.85
C GLY A 170 8.08 -1.09 2.12
N CYS A 171 8.76 0.05 1.99
CA CYS A 171 9.49 0.72 3.07
C CYS A 171 8.56 1.20 4.20
N PHE A 172 7.40 1.77 3.86
CA PHE A 172 6.40 2.20 4.84
C PHE A 172 5.90 1.03 5.69
N ARG A 173 5.50 -0.09 5.07
CA ARG A 173 5.05 -1.27 5.81
C ARG A 173 6.15 -1.86 6.68
N LEU A 174 7.40 -1.81 6.21
CA LEU A 174 8.57 -2.23 6.99
C LEU A 174 8.72 -1.36 8.25
N ALA A 175 8.80 -0.03 8.09
CA ALA A 175 8.91 0.91 9.20
C ALA A 175 7.75 0.75 10.19
N ARG A 176 6.52 0.68 9.66
CA ARG A 176 5.29 0.52 10.45
C ARG A 176 5.28 -0.78 11.27
N ALA A 177 5.68 -1.90 10.68
CA ALA A 177 5.73 -3.19 11.37
C ALA A 177 6.70 -3.16 12.56
N TYR A 178 7.77 -2.37 12.47
CA TYR A 178 8.80 -2.28 13.51
C TYR A 178 8.47 -1.29 14.61
N GLU A 179 7.91 -0.14 14.26
CA GLU A 179 7.46 0.83 15.26
C GLU A 179 6.51 0.17 16.27
N GLY A 180 5.64 -0.75 15.81
CA GLY A 180 4.75 -1.50 16.70
C GLY A 180 5.42 -2.57 17.57
N ARG A 181 6.61 -3.05 17.19
CA ARG A 181 7.32 -4.16 17.85
C ARG A 181 8.43 -3.68 18.79
N PHE A 182 9.10 -2.58 18.46
CA PHE A 182 10.24 -2.07 19.20
C PHE A 182 9.90 -0.72 19.79
N GLU A 183 9.95 -0.64 21.13
CA GLU A 183 9.81 0.64 21.80
C GLU A 183 11.03 1.50 21.44
N ASP A 184 10.74 2.69 20.94
CA ASP A 184 11.72 3.73 20.66
C ASP A 184 12.81 3.34 19.64
N VAL A 185 12.37 2.99 18.42
CA VAL A 185 13.26 2.66 17.28
C VAL A 185 14.36 3.69 17.02
N ASP A 186 14.13 4.97 17.37
CA ASP A 186 15.06 6.09 17.19
C ASP A 186 15.98 6.35 18.39
N LYS A 187 15.81 5.65 19.52
CA LYS A 187 16.64 5.91 20.71
C LYS A 187 18.08 5.45 20.49
N PRO A 188 19.08 6.20 21.01
CA PRO A 188 20.46 5.74 21.04
C PRO A 188 20.56 4.33 21.65
N GLY A 189 21.21 3.41 20.92
CA GLY A 189 21.33 2.00 21.31
C GLY A 189 20.36 1.04 20.61
N SER A 190 19.29 1.54 19.98
CA SER A 190 18.49 0.72 19.06
C SER A 190 19.32 0.37 17.81
N PRO A 191 19.32 -0.90 17.33
CA PRO A 191 19.99 -1.27 16.08
C PRO A 191 19.39 -0.55 14.86
N PHE A 192 18.21 0.05 15.00
CA PHE A 192 17.50 0.77 13.95
C PHE A 192 17.68 2.29 14.01
N ALA A 193 18.29 2.84 15.07
CA ALA A 193 18.44 4.28 15.23
C ALA A 193 19.29 4.93 14.12
N LYS A 194 20.14 4.14 13.45
CA LYS A 194 20.97 4.59 12.32
C LYS A 194 20.20 4.86 11.02
N TYR A 195 18.97 4.36 10.87
CA TYR A 195 18.17 4.51 9.64
C TYR A 195 17.35 5.81 9.66
N THR A 196 18.07 6.93 9.77
CA THR A 196 17.46 8.24 10.06
C THR A 196 16.56 8.77 8.94
N HIS A 197 16.89 8.51 7.67
CA HIS A 197 16.11 9.00 6.54
C HIS A 197 14.79 8.23 6.41
N LEU A 198 14.82 6.90 6.61
CA LEU A 198 13.64 6.05 6.62
C LEU A 198 12.66 6.49 7.70
N TRP A 199 13.15 6.66 8.94
CA TRP A 199 12.29 7.05 10.05
C TRP A 199 11.74 8.46 9.90
N LYS A 200 12.54 9.39 9.37
CA LYS A 200 12.07 10.74 9.05
C LYS A 200 10.96 10.69 7.98
N ALA A 201 11.20 10.03 6.85
CA ALA A 201 10.22 9.92 5.77
C ALA A 201 8.93 9.24 6.24
N TYR A 202 9.04 8.18 7.04
CA TYR A 202 7.89 7.50 7.64
C TYR A 202 7.06 8.42 8.54
N ARG A 203 7.70 9.21 9.41
CA ARG A 203 7.02 10.18 10.28
C ARG A 203 6.35 11.29 9.49
N ASP A 204 7.06 11.86 8.51
CA ASP A 204 6.54 12.92 7.64
C ASP A 204 5.29 12.42 6.89
N TYR A 205 5.33 11.18 6.38
CA TYR A 205 4.18 10.54 5.74
C TYR A 205 3.02 10.33 6.72
N CYS A 206 3.28 9.80 7.92
CA CYS A 206 2.23 9.60 8.92
C CYS A 206 1.58 10.93 9.36
N GLU A 207 2.36 12.00 9.52
CA GLU A 207 1.83 13.33 9.84
C GLU A 207 0.99 13.89 8.69
N THR A 208 1.50 13.78 7.46
CA THR A 208 0.82 14.29 6.25
C THR A 208 -0.50 13.55 5.98
N GLU A 209 -0.56 12.24 6.22
CA GLU A 209 -1.75 11.42 6.01
C GLU A 209 -2.67 11.33 7.23
N GLY A 210 -2.26 11.92 8.36
CA GLY A 210 -2.96 11.79 9.64
C GLY A 210 -3.00 10.36 10.18
N LEU A 211 -2.08 9.50 9.73
CA LEU A 211 -1.94 8.14 10.24
C LEU A 211 -1.36 8.19 11.64
N GLN A 212 -1.98 7.46 12.56
CA GLN A 212 -1.44 7.33 13.90
C GLN A 212 -0.32 6.28 13.90
N PRO A 213 0.81 6.57 14.58
CA PRO A 213 1.79 5.55 14.95
C PRO A 213 1.10 4.32 15.53
N ILE A 214 1.60 3.13 15.22
CA ILE A 214 1.03 1.88 15.77
C ILE A 214 1.09 1.86 17.30
N ASP A 215 1.95 2.69 17.90
CA ASP A 215 1.95 2.95 19.34
C ASP A 215 0.72 3.75 19.79
N MET A 216 -0.47 3.14 19.64
CA MET A 216 -1.77 3.55 20.19
C MET A 216 -1.73 3.69 21.73
N ARG A 217 -0.58 3.44 22.36
CA ARG A 217 -0.35 3.58 23.78
C ARG A 217 0.08 5.00 24.14
N ARG A 218 0.05 5.98 23.23
CA ARG A 218 0.34 7.37 23.57
C ARG A 218 -0.83 8.26 23.22
N CYS A 219 -1.02 9.28 24.05
CA CYS A 219 -1.96 10.34 23.73
C CYS A 219 -1.47 11.09 22.48
N ALA A 220 -2.33 11.26 21.47
CA ALA A 220 -1.97 11.94 20.23
C ALA A 220 -1.50 13.40 20.46
N ALA A 221 -2.04 14.08 21.48
CA ALA A 221 -1.69 15.45 21.82
C ALA A 221 -0.41 15.54 22.68
N CYS A 222 -0.42 14.98 23.90
CA CYS A 222 0.67 15.17 24.86
C CYS A 222 1.77 14.09 24.77
N LYS A 223 1.61 13.08 23.91
CA LYS A 223 2.54 11.95 23.71
C LYS A 223 2.85 11.11 24.96
N VAL A 224 2.17 11.37 26.08
CA VAL A 224 2.30 10.61 27.32
C VAL A 224 1.69 9.22 27.16
N ARG A 225 2.41 8.21 27.66
CA ARG A 225 1.92 6.84 27.78
C ARG A 225 1.07 6.71 29.05
N PRO A 226 -0.18 6.24 28.95
CA PRO A 226 -1.02 6.02 30.12
C PRO A 226 -0.50 4.80 30.89
N LYS A 227 -0.80 4.73 32.19
CA LYS A 227 -0.52 3.53 33.00
C LYS A 227 -1.29 2.31 32.51
N HIS A 228 -2.52 2.51 32.01
CA HIS A 228 -3.39 1.44 31.52
C HIS A 228 -3.94 1.75 30.13
N ARG A 229 -3.92 0.77 29.23
CA ARG A 229 -4.37 0.91 27.83
C ARG A 229 -5.82 1.40 27.72
N GLY A 230 -6.70 0.98 28.63
CA GLY A 230 -8.12 1.35 28.63
C GLY A 230 -8.43 2.79 29.04
N THR A 231 -7.44 3.55 29.50
CA THR A 231 -7.66 4.95 29.91
C THR A 231 -7.64 5.95 28.75
N LEU A 232 -7.11 5.55 27.58
CA LEU A 232 -7.16 6.40 26.41
C LEU A 232 -8.54 6.31 25.74
N LYS A 233 -9.17 7.46 25.56
CA LYS A 233 -10.40 7.61 24.82
C LYS A 233 -10.08 7.78 23.35
N ARG A 234 -10.66 6.94 22.50
CA ARG A 234 -10.60 7.13 21.04
C ARG A 234 -11.44 8.32 20.64
N CYS A 235 -11.10 8.96 19.53
CA CYS A 235 -11.99 9.94 18.91
C CYS A 235 -13.38 9.31 18.69
N ALA A 236 -14.44 10.07 18.96
CA ALA A 236 -15.82 9.61 18.81
C ALA A 236 -16.35 9.75 17.38
N GLY A 237 -15.67 10.51 16.51
CA GLY A 237 -16.13 10.73 15.13
C GLY A 237 -15.88 9.55 14.19
N ASP A 238 -16.32 9.71 12.94
CA ASP A 238 -16.33 8.68 11.89
C ASP A 238 -15.01 8.57 11.11
N CYS A 239 -13.90 9.06 11.67
CA CYS A 239 -12.57 8.84 11.09
C CYS A 239 -12.29 7.34 10.86
N PRO A 240 -11.57 7.02 9.76
CA PRO A 240 -11.05 5.69 9.50
C PRO A 240 -10.30 5.09 10.70
N LYS A 241 -10.40 3.78 10.91
CA LYS A 241 -9.85 3.08 12.09
C LYS A 241 -8.35 3.32 12.28
N ASP A 242 -7.60 3.48 11.20
CA ASP A 242 -6.17 3.76 11.16
C ASP A 242 -5.81 5.23 11.42
N LYS A 243 -6.75 6.16 11.20
CA LYS A 243 -6.64 7.58 11.53
C LYS A 243 -7.28 7.95 12.88
N LYS A 244 -7.86 6.96 13.58
CA LYS A 244 -8.58 7.17 14.84
C LYS A 244 -7.60 7.37 16.01
N THR A 245 -7.36 8.63 16.32
CA THR A 245 -6.50 9.09 17.43
C THR A 245 -7.02 8.66 18.79
N THR A 246 -6.09 8.51 19.74
CA THR A 246 -6.36 8.23 21.16
C THR A 246 -5.89 9.37 22.04
N TYR A 247 -6.69 9.74 23.04
CA TYR A 247 -6.44 10.87 23.94
C TYR A 247 -6.56 10.45 25.39
N CYS A 248 -5.69 10.95 26.26
CA CYS A 248 -5.81 10.73 27.70
C CYS A 248 -6.91 11.59 28.36
N SER A 249 -7.38 12.64 27.68
CA SER A 249 -8.41 13.55 28.19
C SER A 249 -9.09 14.31 27.06
N ILE A 250 -10.29 14.86 27.34
CA ILE A 250 -11.00 15.78 26.42
C ILE A 250 -10.15 17.03 26.15
N LYS A 251 -9.37 17.50 27.13
CA LYS A 251 -8.44 18.62 26.95
C LYS A 251 -7.40 18.33 25.86
N CYS A 252 -6.82 17.14 25.87
CA CYS A 252 -5.89 16.70 24.83
C CYS A 252 -6.58 16.55 23.47
N GLN A 253 -7.79 16.00 23.44
CA GLN A 253 -8.57 15.93 22.20
C GLN A 253 -8.80 17.32 21.59
N ARG A 254 -9.22 18.30 22.40
CA ARG A 254 -9.44 19.68 21.94
C ARG A 254 -8.14 20.34 21.47
N ALA A 255 -7.03 20.10 22.16
CA ALA A 255 -5.72 20.64 21.78
C ALA A 255 -5.22 20.11 20.42
N ASP A 256 -5.50 18.85 20.10
CA ASP A 256 -5.13 18.21 18.83
C ASP A 256 -6.20 18.38 17.73
N TRP A 257 -7.37 18.93 18.08
CA TRP A 257 -8.55 18.96 17.20
C TRP A 257 -8.30 19.70 15.89
N SER A 258 -7.52 20.78 15.89
CA SER A 258 -7.22 21.54 14.68
C SER A 258 -6.48 20.71 13.62
N LYS A 259 -5.64 19.76 14.06
CA LYS A 259 -4.93 18.80 13.19
C LYS A 259 -5.83 17.62 12.84
N HIS A 260 -6.48 17.02 13.83
CA HIS A 260 -7.28 15.80 13.63
C HIS A 260 -8.55 16.05 12.81
N ARG A 261 -9.18 17.23 12.90
CA ARG A 261 -10.45 17.52 12.22
C ARG A 261 -10.40 17.36 10.70
N VAL A 262 -9.22 17.54 10.10
CA VAL A 262 -8.97 17.35 8.65
C VAL A 262 -9.36 15.94 8.20
N TRP A 263 -9.22 14.95 9.10
CA TRP A 263 -9.50 13.54 8.83
C TRP A 263 -10.71 13.00 9.60
N CYS A 264 -11.11 13.68 10.67
CA CYS A 264 -12.29 13.32 11.48
C CYS A 264 -13.61 13.63 10.81
N LYS A 265 -13.60 14.61 9.91
CA LYS A 265 -14.73 15.00 9.08
C LYS A 265 -14.39 14.74 7.63
N LEU A 266 -14.08 13.49 7.29
CA LEU A 266 -14.49 13.06 5.96
C LEU A 266 -16.01 13.16 6.02
N GLU A 267 -16.51 14.31 5.56
CA GLU A 267 -17.90 14.43 5.18
C GLU A 267 -18.18 13.14 4.45
N VAL A 268 -19.21 12.42 4.91
CA VAL A 268 -19.95 11.59 3.99
C VAL A 268 -20.27 12.59 2.90
N VAL A 269 -19.44 12.63 1.84
CA VAL A 269 -19.82 13.21 0.57
C VAL A 269 -21.13 12.51 0.38
N GLU A 270 -22.22 13.23 0.61
CA GLU A 270 -23.56 12.74 0.38
C GLU A 270 -23.42 12.20 -1.02
N SER A 271 -23.37 10.87 -1.10
CA SER A 271 -23.21 10.13 -2.33
C SER A 271 -24.03 10.88 -3.34
N ASP A 272 -23.39 11.35 -4.42
CA ASP A 272 -24.00 12.05 -5.55
C ASP A 272 -25.13 11.18 -6.14
N SER A 273 -26.21 11.02 -5.38
CA SER A 273 -27.51 10.49 -5.77
C SER A 273 -28.19 11.44 -6.76
N GLU A 274 -27.53 12.56 -7.05
CA GLU A 274 -27.78 13.49 -8.14
C GLU A 274 -27.17 13.03 -9.49
N TRP A 275 -26.90 11.72 -9.67
CA TRP A 275 -26.70 11.08 -10.98
C TRP A 275 -27.76 10.00 -11.30
N THR A 276 -28.93 10.04 -10.67
CA THR A 276 -30.12 9.68 -11.44
C THR A 276 -30.44 10.89 -12.30
N SER A 277 -29.90 10.91 -13.53
CA SER A 277 -30.37 11.84 -14.53
C SER A 277 -31.88 11.69 -14.61
N ASP A 278 -32.59 12.81 -14.45
CA ASP A 278 -34.03 12.99 -14.56
C ASP A 278 -34.55 12.75 -16.01
N SER A 279 -33.93 11.80 -16.73
CA SER A 279 -34.22 11.46 -18.13
C SER A 279 -34.69 10.02 -18.35
N GLU A 280 -34.74 9.19 -17.29
CA GLU A 280 -35.35 7.84 -17.34
C GLU A 280 -36.36 7.62 -16.19
N ARG A 281 -37.07 8.68 -15.77
CA ARG A 281 -38.38 8.48 -15.16
C ARG A 281 -39.35 8.08 -16.28
N GLU A 282 -39.18 6.85 -16.76
CA GLU A 282 -40.16 6.16 -17.58
C GLU A 282 -41.49 6.26 -16.83
N ASP A 283 -42.45 6.90 -17.49
CA ASP A 283 -43.86 6.83 -17.17
C ASP A 283 -44.27 5.36 -17.12
N TRP A 284 -44.17 4.75 -15.94
CA TRP A 284 -44.99 3.60 -15.60
C TRP A 284 -46.41 4.13 -15.46
N GLU A 285 -47.06 4.38 -16.60
CA GLU A 285 -48.51 4.43 -16.71
C GLU A 285 -49.02 3.09 -16.18
N TYR A 286 -49.40 3.14 -14.91
CA TYR A 286 -50.18 2.11 -14.24
C TYR A 286 -51.47 2.00 -15.04
N SER A 287 -51.54 1.02 -15.94
CA SER A 287 -52.77 0.66 -16.63
C SER A 287 -53.64 -0.03 -15.58
N ASP A 288 -54.67 0.69 -15.14
CA ASP A 288 -55.63 0.32 -14.09
C ASP A 288 -56.50 -0.92 -14.43
N ASP A 289 -56.15 -1.74 -15.43
CA ASP A 289 -57.04 -2.75 -16.00
C ASP A 289 -56.74 -4.22 -15.64
N GLU A 290 -55.72 -4.52 -14.82
CA GLU A 290 -55.53 -5.90 -14.32
C GLU A 290 -55.66 -5.98 -12.79
N MET A 291 -56.88 -5.78 -12.32
CA MET A 291 -57.31 -6.18 -10.98
C MET A 291 -57.40 -7.72 -10.94
N MET A 292 -56.27 -8.39 -10.70
CA MET A 292 -56.26 -9.83 -10.43
C MET A 292 -56.92 -10.11 -9.08
N ASP A 293 -58.07 -10.77 -9.11
CA ASP A 293 -58.76 -11.33 -7.95
C ASP A 293 -57.83 -12.28 -7.19
N LEU A 294 -57.27 -11.79 -6.08
CA LEU A 294 -56.49 -12.62 -5.17
C LEU A 294 -57.43 -13.57 -4.41
N PRO A 295 -57.16 -14.89 -4.42
CA PRO A 295 -58.00 -15.86 -3.74
C PRO A 295 -57.98 -15.63 -2.22
N GLN A 296 -59.18 -15.54 -1.64
CA GLN A 296 -59.39 -15.37 -0.20
C GLN A 296 -58.80 -16.58 0.58
N PRO A 297 -58.03 -16.35 1.66
CA PRO A 297 -57.48 -17.43 2.47
C PRO A 297 -58.58 -18.17 3.24
N SER A 298 -58.53 -19.49 3.22
CA SER A 298 -59.45 -20.38 3.93
C SER A 298 -59.35 -20.23 5.46
N PRO A 299 -60.44 -20.44 6.22
CA PRO A 299 -60.48 -20.24 7.67
C PRO A 299 -59.54 -21.22 8.39
N SER A 300 -58.68 -20.70 9.27
CA SER A 300 -57.78 -21.53 10.05
C SER A 300 -58.51 -22.25 11.18
N THR A 301 -58.44 -23.57 11.18
CA THR A 301 -58.85 -24.42 12.29
C THR A 301 -57.78 -24.34 13.37
N ARG A 302 -58.04 -23.58 14.44
CA ARG A 302 -57.26 -23.67 15.68
C ARG A 302 -57.55 -24.98 16.39
N ARG A 303 -56.51 -25.74 16.71
CA ARG A 303 -56.45 -26.67 17.84
C ARG A 303 -55.28 -26.26 18.73
#